data_AF-A0ABD1SFU4-F1
#
_entry.id   AF-A0ABD1SFU4-F1
#
_cell.length_a   1.000
_cell.length_b   1.000
_cell.length_c   1.000
_cell.angle_alpha   90.00
_cell.angle_beta   90.00
_cell.angle_gamma   90.00
#
_symmetry.space_group_name_H-M   'P 1'
#
loop_
_entity.id
_entity.type
_entity.pdbx_description
1 polymer ?
#
loop_
_entity_poly.entity_id
_entity_poly.type
_entity_poly.pdbx_seq_one_letter_code
_entity_poly.pdbx_strand_id
1 'polypeptide(L)'
;MLRLNIYCSIVPSPRKADVGSRFRSNRILSGRIAVRALNDEMDGGKSGLPGRSWDPGMEFEVPFEQRPVNEYSSLKEASLYSWADLGPGSFFKRLGGLCLVTFTVLGGPIAAASFNPTKDPLRFALAAGTGTLFLVSLIVLRIYLGWSYVGDRLLSAVIPYEETGWYDGQMWVKPPEILARDRLLGSYKVKPVVKLLKQTLVGTGALLVAAVSLFTFATPVEDFIQKTFVKENPSNVSSSKINTKVNLRKEELLRLPVRSEVGR
;
A
#
# COMPACT_ATOMS: atom_id res chain seq x y z
N MET A 1 8.48 19.86 -63.74
CA MET A 1 9.47 19.58 -62.67
C MET A 1 8.77 18.86 -61.54
N LEU A 2 8.97 17.54 -61.46
CA LEU A 2 8.32 16.63 -60.52
C LEU A 2 8.94 16.77 -59.13
N ARG A 3 8.10 16.98 -58.10
CA ARG A 3 8.49 16.92 -56.69
C ARG A 3 7.93 15.61 -56.11
N LEU A 4 8.85 14.68 -55.84
CA LEU A 4 8.61 13.43 -55.13
C LEU A 4 8.17 13.71 -53.70
N ASN A 5 7.03 13.15 -53.30
CA ASN A 5 6.67 12.95 -51.89
C ASN A 5 6.64 11.44 -51.65
N ILE A 6 7.66 10.96 -50.94
CA ILE A 6 7.84 9.56 -50.57
C ILE A 6 6.92 9.28 -49.39
N TYR A 7 5.88 8.50 -49.64
CA TYR A 7 5.13 7.79 -48.61
C TYR A 7 5.93 6.54 -48.20
N CYS A 8 6.11 6.34 -46.90
CA CYS A 8 6.52 5.05 -46.37
C CYS A 8 5.57 4.67 -45.22
N SER A 9 4.70 3.73 -45.52
CA SER A 9 3.70 3.12 -44.65
C SER A 9 4.30 1.92 -43.93
N ILE A 10 4.16 1.86 -42.60
CA ILE A 10 4.26 0.62 -41.81
C ILE A 10 3.24 0.71 -40.69
N VAL A 11 2.14 -0.05 -40.77
CA VAL A 11 1.60 -0.95 -39.72
C VAL A 11 0.40 -1.72 -40.33
N PRO A 12 0.27 -3.04 -40.11
CA PRO A 12 -0.64 -3.91 -40.87
C PRO A 12 -2.06 -3.98 -40.29
N SER A 13 -3.02 -4.18 -41.19
CA SER A 13 -4.40 -4.58 -40.90
C SER A 13 -4.47 -6.03 -40.36
N PRO A 14 -5.27 -6.33 -39.32
CA PRO A 14 -5.45 -7.71 -38.87
C PRO A 14 -6.55 -8.42 -39.67
N ARG A 15 -6.19 -9.59 -40.21
CA ARG A 15 -7.09 -10.57 -40.83
C ARG A 15 -8.07 -11.12 -39.78
N LYS A 16 -9.33 -11.29 -40.21
CA LYS A 16 -10.34 -12.11 -39.55
C LYS A 16 -9.86 -13.57 -39.51
N ALA A 17 -9.81 -14.15 -38.32
CA ALA A 17 -9.77 -15.58 -38.10
C ALA A 17 -10.89 -15.92 -37.11
N ASP A 18 -11.84 -16.72 -37.60
CA ASP A 18 -12.98 -17.24 -36.85
C ASP A 18 -12.55 -18.62 -36.30
N VAL A 19 -12.43 -18.73 -34.98
CA VAL A 19 -12.22 -20.01 -34.30
C VAL A 19 -13.12 -20.02 -33.06
N GLY A 20 -14.21 -20.77 -33.18
CA GLY A 20 -15.11 -21.05 -32.08
C GLY A 20 -14.44 -21.92 -31.02
N SER A 21 -14.51 -21.48 -29.78
CA SER A 21 -14.46 -22.38 -28.63
C SER A 21 -15.45 -21.91 -27.57
N ARG A 22 -16.35 -22.83 -27.20
CA ARG A 22 -17.32 -22.68 -26.12
C ARG A 22 -16.55 -22.70 -24.79
N PHE A 23 -16.55 -21.59 -24.07
CA PHE A 23 -16.33 -21.59 -22.62
C PHE A 23 -17.47 -20.84 -21.92
N ARG A 24 -18.18 -21.60 -21.08
CA ARG A 24 -19.26 -21.17 -20.20
C ARG A 24 -18.68 -20.19 -19.18
N SER A 25 -19.10 -18.93 -19.20
CA SER A 25 -18.79 -17.96 -18.16
C SER A 25 -20.10 -17.41 -17.60
N ASN A 26 -20.28 -17.58 -16.29
CA ASN A 26 -21.39 -17.01 -15.52
C ASN A 26 -21.32 -15.48 -15.60
N ARG A 27 -22.25 -14.86 -16.34
CA ARG A 27 -22.50 -13.42 -16.24
C ARG A 27 -23.35 -13.15 -15.01
N ILE A 28 -22.71 -12.61 -13.99
CA ILE A 28 -23.39 -11.77 -13.01
C ILE A 28 -23.78 -10.48 -13.75
N LEU A 29 -25.08 -10.27 -13.84
CA LEU A 29 -25.73 -9.12 -14.46
C LEU A 29 -25.42 -7.87 -13.63
N SER A 30 -24.33 -7.17 -13.96
CA SER A 30 -24.09 -5.82 -13.43
C SER A 30 -24.94 -4.85 -14.25
N GLY A 31 -25.93 -4.24 -13.59
CA GLY A 31 -26.93 -3.39 -14.22
C GLY A 31 -26.31 -2.22 -14.99
N ARG A 32 -26.63 -2.13 -16.28
CA ARG A 32 -26.52 -0.89 -17.05
C ARG A 32 -27.50 0.11 -16.47
N ILE A 33 -27.02 1.15 -15.80
CA ILE A 33 -27.81 2.34 -15.53
C ILE A 33 -27.92 3.10 -16.85
N ALA A 34 -28.95 2.79 -17.62
CA ALA A 34 -29.40 3.62 -18.73
C ALA A 34 -30.18 4.79 -18.13
N VAL A 35 -29.55 5.97 -18.09
CA VAL A 35 -30.24 7.22 -17.74
C VAL A 35 -31.18 7.55 -18.88
N ARG A 36 -32.45 7.15 -18.76
CA ARG A 36 -33.53 7.69 -19.57
C ARG A 36 -33.82 9.09 -19.07
N ALA A 37 -33.55 10.09 -19.90
CA ALA A 37 -34.10 11.43 -19.73
C ALA A 37 -35.64 11.31 -19.77
N LEU A 38 -36.26 11.55 -18.62
CA LEU A 38 -37.70 11.58 -18.46
C LEU A 38 -38.12 13.03 -18.70
N ASN A 39 -38.71 13.30 -19.87
CA ASN A 39 -39.46 14.53 -20.10
C ASN A 39 -40.77 14.38 -19.31
N ASP A 40 -40.86 15.02 -18.14
CA ASP A 40 -42.12 15.24 -17.44
C ASP A 40 -42.65 16.62 -17.79
N GLU A 41 -43.63 16.62 -18.70
CA GLU A 41 -44.53 17.72 -18.97
C GLU A 41 -45.77 17.49 -18.12
N MET A 42 -45.94 18.22 -17.00
CA MET A 42 -47.27 18.48 -16.44
C MET A 42 -47.31 19.68 -15.47
N ASP A 43 -48.05 20.69 -15.90
CA ASP A 43 -48.98 21.56 -15.19
C ASP A 43 -48.81 21.91 -13.70
N GLY A 44 -48.68 23.21 -13.47
CA GLY A 44 -49.65 23.98 -12.67
C GLY A 44 -49.86 23.59 -11.21
N GLY A 45 -49.08 24.18 -10.30
CA GLY A 45 -49.40 24.17 -8.88
C GLY A 45 -48.51 25.11 -8.06
N LYS A 46 -49.08 26.24 -7.62
CA LYS A 46 -48.45 27.17 -6.67
C LYS A 46 -48.17 26.47 -5.33
N SER A 47 -46.90 26.37 -4.95
CA SER A 47 -46.48 26.27 -3.54
C SER A 47 -45.20 27.06 -3.33
N GLY A 48 -45.31 28.14 -2.56
CA GLY A 48 -44.21 29.06 -2.27
C GLY A 48 -43.18 28.48 -1.31
N LEU A 49 -41.97 28.29 -1.83
CA LEU A 49 -40.68 28.38 -1.16
C LEU A 49 -39.73 28.87 -2.26
N PRO A 50 -38.90 29.92 -2.06
CA PRO A 50 -37.94 30.35 -3.08
C PRO A 50 -36.74 29.41 -3.05
N GLY A 51 -36.97 28.11 -3.19
CA GLY A 51 -35.94 27.15 -3.53
C GLY A 51 -35.67 27.34 -5.00
N ARG A 52 -34.70 28.20 -5.33
CA ARG A 52 -34.16 28.33 -6.68
C ARG A 52 -33.84 26.92 -7.17
N SER A 53 -34.63 26.41 -8.12
CA SER A 53 -34.44 25.09 -8.69
C SER A 53 -33.04 25.03 -9.28
N TRP A 54 -32.29 23.98 -8.96
CA TRP A 54 -30.97 23.74 -9.52
C TRP A 54 -31.03 23.76 -11.05
N ASP A 55 -30.32 24.70 -11.66
CA ASP A 55 -30.15 24.75 -13.11
C ASP A 55 -28.79 24.12 -13.47
N PRO A 56 -28.77 22.94 -14.12
CA PRO A 56 -27.54 22.27 -14.57
C PRO A 56 -26.69 23.13 -15.53
N GLY A 57 -27.27 24.19 -16.10
CA GLY A 57 -26.58 25.14 -16.96
C GLY A 57 -25.53 25.98 -16.24
N MET A 58 -25.57 26.13 -14.91
CA MET A 58 -24.68 27.02 -14.16
C MET A 58 -23.19 26.60 -14.12
N GLU A 59 -22.85 25.41 -14.63
CA GLU A 59 -21.48 24.87 -14.69
C GLU A 59 -20.90 24.86 -16.12
N PHE A 60 -21.55 25.49 -17.10
CA PHE A 60 -21.15 25.40 -18.52
C PHE A 60 -19.77 26.01 -18.83
N GLU A 61 -19.31 26.96 -18.00
CA GLU A 61 -18.04 27.67 -18.17
C GLU A 61 -16.84 26.74 -18.00
N VAL A 62 -16.91 25.77 -17.09
CA VAL A 62 -15.81 24.85 -16.82
C VAL A 62 -15.97 23.55 -17.63
N PRO A 63 -14.95 23.13 -18.40
CA PRO A 63 -14.95 21.85 -19.10
C PRO A 63 -15.28 20.69 -18.17
N PHE A 64 -16.07 19.73 -18.67
CA PHE A 64 -16.62 18.64 -17.86
C PHE A 64 -15.57 17.91 -17.03
N GLU A 65 -14.42 17.57 -17.62
CA GLU A 65 -13.36 16.81 -16.92
C GLU A 65 -12.65 17.60 -15.81
N GLN A 66 -12.68 18.94 -15.85
CA GLN A 66 -12.02 19.81 -14.88
C GLN A 66 -12.93 20.21 -13.71
N ARG A 67 -14.17 19.68 -13.69
CA ARG A 67 -15.12 19.93 -12.60
C ARG A 67 -14.71 19.12 -11.38
N PRO A 68 -14.63 19.71 -10.17
CA PRO A 68 -14.19 19.00 -8.96
C PRO A 68 -14.99 17.74 -8.64
N VAL A 69 -16.28 17.72 -8.97
CA VAL A 69 -17.15 16.55 -8.78
C VAL A 69 -16.73 15.38 -9.68
N ASN A 70 -16.30 15.67 -10.90
CA ASN A 70 -15.87 14.67 -11.88
C ASN A 70 -14.44 14.19 -11.60
N GLU A 71 -13.58 15.08 -11.10
CA GLU A 71 -12.27 14.71 -10.55
C GLU A 71 -12.41 13.80 -9.33
N TYR A 72 -13.41 14.05 -8.49
CA TYR A 72 -13.74 13.17 -7.37
C TYR A 72 -14.23 11.79 -7.84
N SER A 73 -15.13 11.70 -8.82
CA SER A 73 -15.58 10.41 -9.33
C SER A 73 -14.46 9.63 -10.02
N SER A 74 -13.64 10.29 -10.84
CA SER A 74 -12.50 9.65 -11.50
C SER A 74 -11.44 9.18 -10.49
N LEU A 75 -11.18 9.96 -9.44
CA LEU A 75 -10.29 9.54 -8.35
C LEU A 75 -10.85 8.31 -7.63
N LYS A 76 -12.16 8.26 -7.37
CA LYS A 76 -12.80 7.12 -6.72
C LYS A 76 -12.77 5.85 -7.58
N GLU A 77 -12.85 5.99 -8.90
CA GLU A 77 -12.76 4.86 -9.84
C GLU A 77 -11.33 4.32 -9.98
N ALA A 78 -10.32 5.15 -9.76
CA ALA A 78 -8.93 4.72 -9.82
C ALA A 78 -8.62 3.67 -8.74
N SER A 79 -8.06 2.53 -9.17
CA SER A 79 -7.87 1.33 -8.33
C SER A 79 -7.19 1.61 -6.98
N LEU A 80 -6.08 2.36 -6.95
CA LEU A 80 -5.35 2.66 -5.71
C LEU A 80 -6.13 3.58 -4.76
N TYR A 81 -6.84 4.56 -5.31
CA TYR A 81 -7.56 5.58 -4.55
C TYR A 81 -8.91 5.06 -4.04
N SER A 82 -9.54 4.15 -4.78
CA SER A 82 -10.77 3.44 -4.39
C SER A 82 -10.62 2.70 -3.05
N TRP A 83 -9.39 2.33 -2.66
CA TRP A 83 -9.12 1.62 -1.42
C TRP A 83 -9.42 2.46 -0.19
N ALA A 84 -9.28 3.79 -0.30
CA ALA A 84 -9.52 4.71 0.79
C ALA A 84 -11.01 5.06 0.95
N ASP A 85 -11.82 4.87 -0.09
CA ASP A 85 -13.29 5.01 -0.03
C ASP A 85 -13.96 3.79 0.63
N LEU A 86 -13.31 2.62 0.54
CA LEU A 86 -13.72 1.43 1.29
C LEU A 86 -13.43 1.69 2.77
N GLY A 87 -14.45 1.57 3.62
CA GLY A 87 -14.36 1.90 5.05
C GLY A 87 -13.12 1.35 5.77
N PRO A 88 -12.77 1.90 6.94
CA PRO A 88 -11.43 1.78 7.54
C PRO A 88 -10.91 0.34 7.64
N GLY A 89 -11.76 -0.62 8.01
CA GLY A 89 -11.36 -2.03 8.12
C GLY A 89 -10.95 -2.67 6.79
N SER A 90 -11.63 -2.35 5.68
CA SER A 90 -11.26 -2.87 4.35
C SER A 90 -9.98 -2.22 3.86
N PHE A 91 -9.79 -0.93 4.12
CA PHE A 91 -8.55 -0.22 3.82
C PHE A 91 -7.34 -0.89 4.49
N PHE A 92 -7.40 -1.13 5.81
CA PHE A 92 -6.30 -1.77 6.53
C PHE A 92 -6.03 -3.22 6.08
N LYS A 93 -7.06 -3.98 5.71
CA LYS A 93 -6.88 -5.34 5.16
C LYS A 93 -6.12 -5.31 3.84
N ARG A 94 -6.47 -4.39 2.93
CA ARG A 94 -5.77 -4.23 1.64
C ARG A 94 -4.35 -3.72 1.84
N LEU A 95 -4.16 -2.77 2.75
CA LEU A 95 -2.84 -2.24 3.09
C LEU A 95 -1.95 -3.31 3.73
N GLY A 96 -2.49 -4.13 4.62
CA GLY A 96 -1.79 -5.28 5.21
C GLY A 96 -1.43 -6.33 4.17
N GLY A 97 -2.34 -6.65 3.25
CA GLY A 97 -2.06 -7.53 2.11
C GLY A 97 -0.95 -6.97 1.21
N LEU A 98 -1.00 -5.68 0.88
CA LEU A 98 0.05 -5.00 0.12
C LEU A 98 1.39 -5.06 0.85
N CYS A 99 1.40 -4.80 2.16
CA CYS A 99 2.59 -4.89 3.00
C CYS A 99 3.20 -6.30 2.99
N LEU A 100 2.38 -7.36 3.09
CA LEU A 100 2.89 -8.73 3.03
C LEU A 100 3.46 -9.09 1.65
N VAL A 101 2.83 -8.63 0.57
CA VAL A 101 3.32 -8.85 -0.79
C VAL A 101 4.64 -8.11 -1.02
N THR A 102 4.73 -6.84 -0.63
CA THR A 102 5.98 -6.07 -0.77
C THR A 102 7.09 -6.59 0.14
N PHE A 103 6.73 -7.05 1.35
CA PHE A 103 7.68 -7.72 2.25
C PHE A 103 8.25 -8.99 1.64
N THR A 104 7.41 -9.86 1.07
CA THR A 104 7.87 -11.15 0.53
C THR A 104 8.62 -11.01 -0.81
N VAL A 105 8.17 -10.11 -1.68
CA VAL A 105 8.74 -9.95 -3.03
C VAL A 105 9.98 -9.06 -3.05
N LEU A 106 10.00 -7.99 -2.26
CA LEU A 106 11.08 -7.01 -2.26
C LEU A 106 11.86 -7.05 -0.94
N GLY A 107 11.17 -6.88 0.19
CA GLY A 107 11.81 -6.76 1.50
C GLY A 107 12.68 -7.98 1.88
N GLY A 108 12.16 -9.18 1.64
CA GLY A 108 12.78 -10.45 1.98
C GLY A 108 14.08 -10.70 1.20
N PRO A 109 14.06 -10.71 -0.14
CA PRO A 109 15.27 -10.90 -0.94
C PRO A 109 16.34 -9.83 -0.67
N ILE A 110 15.94 -8.57 -0.54
CA ILE A 110 16.87 -7.47 -0.26
C ILE A 110 17.49 -7.63 1.13
N ALA A 111 16.70 -7.98 2.14
CA ALA A 111 17.22 -8.20 3.49
C ALA A 111 18.05 -9.48 3.60
N ALA A 112 17.72 -10.53 2.83
CA ALA A 112 18.46 -11.79 2.84
C ALA A 112 19.86 -11.64 2.25
N ALA A 113 20.03 -10.71 1.31
CA ALA A 113 21.35 -10.34 0.78
C ALA A 113 22.21 -9.63 1.85
N SER A 114 21.60 -8.84 2.73
CA SER A 114 22.30 -8.09 3.77
C SER A 114 22.54 -8.91 5.05
N PHE A 115 21.56 -9.70 5.47
CA PHE A 115 21.56 -10.43 6.74
C PHE A 115 21.12 -11.88 6.50
N ASN A 116 21.90 -12.82 7.02
CA ASN A 116 21.56 -14.24 6.94
C ASN A 116 20.35 -14.55 7.85
N PRO A 117 19.22 -15.06 7.32
CA PRO A 117 17.99 -15.26 8.08
C PRO A 117 18.15 -16.30 9.21
N THR A 118 19.09 -17.23 9.08
CA THR A 118 19.35 -18.28 10.08
C THR A 118 20.23 -17.80 11.24
N LYS A 119 21.10 -16.82 11.01
CA LYS A 119 22.05 -16.34 12.03
C LYS A 119 21.43 -15.24 12.89
N ASP A 120 20.83 -14.23 12.23
CA ASP A 120 20.26 -13.06 12.90
C ASP A 120 18.82 -12.81 12.40
N PRO A 121 17.82 -13.64 12.81
CA PRO A 121 16.45 -13.52 12.31
C PRO A 121 15.78 -12.19 12.67
N LEU A 122 16.13 -11.60 13.84
CA LEU A 122 15.60 -10.31 14.28
C LEU A 122 16.07 -9.16 13.38
N ARG A 123 17.36 -9.13 13.04
CA ARG A 123 17.95 -8.09 12.18
C ARG A 123 17.43 -8.19 10.75
N PHE A 124 17.29 -9.42 10.25
CA PHE A 124 16.64 -9.68 8.97
C PHE A 124 15.21 -9.13 8.94
N ALA A 125 14.39 -9.46 9.95
CA ALA A 125 13.00 -9.02 10.02
C ALA A 125 12.87 -7.49 10.15
N LEU A 126 13.73 -6.84 10.95
CA LEU A 126 13.74 -5.39 11.10
C LEU A 126 14.21 -4.68 9.82
N ALA A 127 15.24 -5.19 9.15
CA ALA A 127 15.73 -4.63 7.89
C ALA A 127 14.69 -4.80 6.76
N ALA A 128 14.09 -5.98 6.62
CA ALA A 128 13.03 -6.23 5.65
C ALA A 128 11.78 -5.40 5.97
N GLY A 129 11.41 -5.31 7.26
CA GLY A 129 10.25 -4.58 7.75
C GLY A 129 10.37 -3.07 7.54
N THR A 130 11.52 -2.48 7.86
CA THR A 130 11.77 -1.04 7.66
C THR A 130 11.71 -0.64 6.18
N GLY A 131 12.37 -1.39 5.30
CA GLY A 131 12.33 -1.15 3.85
C GLY A 131 10.91 -1.28 3.27
N THR A 132 10.18 -2.30 3.72
CA THR A 132 8.79 -2.51 3.29
C THR A 132 7.87 -1.39 3.78
N LEU A 133 7.98 -1.03 5.05
CA LEU A 133 7.16 0.00 5.67
C LEU A 133 7.42 1.37 5.03
N PHE A 134 8.65 1.64 4.60
CA PHE A 134 9.00 2.85 3.85
C PHE A 134 8.27 2.92 2.51
N LEU A 135 8.30 1.85 1.71
CA LEU A 135 7.57 1.78 0.44
C LEU A 135 6.05 1.93 0.63
N VAL A 136 5.49 1.24 1.62
CA VAL A 136 4.07 1.34 1.95
C VAL A 136 3.70 2.78 2.35
N SER A 137 4.55 3.45 3.13
CA SER A 137 4.37 4.85 3.52
C SER A 137 4.29 5.78 2.30
N LEU A 138 5.15 5.59 1.30
CA LEU A 138 5.13 6.38 0.06
C LEU A 138 3.83 6.18 -0.74
N ILE A 139 3.31 4.96 -0.79
CA ILE A 139 2.03 4.67 -1.47
C ILE A 139 0.88 5.36 -0.73
N VAL A 140 0.85 5.30 0.60
CA VAL A 140 -0.16 5.99 1.42
C VAL A 140 -0.05 7.51 1.25
N LEU A 141 1.16 8.07 1.22
CA LEU A 141 1.39 9.48 0.95
C LEU A 141 0.84 9.90 -0.42
N ARG A 142 1.06 9.09 -1.46
CA ARG A 142 0.52 9.34 -2.80
C ARG A 142 -1.00 9.35 -2.83
N ILE A 143 -1.63 8.43 -2.09
CA ILE A 143 -3.09 8.38 -1.95
C ILE A 143 -3.58 9.62 -1.19
N TYR A 144 -2.93 9.98 -0.08
CA TYR A 144 -3.23 11.18 0.70
C TYR A 144 -3.21 12.46 -0.14
N LEU A 145 -2.15 12.66 -0.94
CA LEU A 145 -2.01 13.85 -1.80
C LEU A 145 -3.15 13.96 -2.83
N GLY A 146 -3.56 12.84 -3.44
CA GLY A 146 -4.67 12.86 -4.41
C GLY A 146 -6.01 13.21 -3.75
N TRP A 147 -6.29 12.62 -2.58
CA TRP A 147 -7.52 12.90 -1.83
C TRP A 147 -7.54 14.31 -1.23
N SER A 148 -6.41 14.84 -0.75
CA SER A 148 -6.34 16.21 -0.24
C SER A 148 -6.52 17.22 -1.37
N TYR A 149 -5.87 17.00 -2.52
CA TYR A 149 -5.98 17.87 -3.69
C TYR A 149 -7.44 18.02 -4.16
N VAL A 150 -8.14 16.90 -4.38
CA VAL A 150 -9.54 16.93 -4.80
C VAL A 150 -10.44 17.51 -3.70
N GLY A 151 -10.16 17.17 -2.43
CA GLY A 151 -10.87 17.73 -1.28
C GLY A 151 -10.77 19.26 -1.21
N ASP A 152 -9.59 19.81 -1.43
CA ASP A 152 -9.34 21.25 -1.41
C ASP A 152 -10.04 21.95 -2.58
N ARG A 153 -10.09 21.35 -3.79
CA ARG A 153 -10.85 21.90 -4.93
C ARG A 153 -12.37 21.83 -4.77
N LEU A 154 -12.89 20.79 -4.09
CA LEU A 154 -14.30 20.73 -3.72
C LEU A 154 -14.66 21.85 -2.74
N LEU A 155 -13.81 22.12 -1.74
CA LEU A 155 -14.10 23.12 -0.70
C LEU A 155 -13.80 24.57 -1.11
N SER A 156 -12.88 24.77 -2.05
CA SER A 156 -12.50 26.08 -2.60
C SER A 156 -13.67 26.74 -3.31
N ALA A 157 -13.88 28.04 -3.10
CA ALA A 157 -14.93 28.79 -3.80
C ALA A 157 -14.54 29.19 -5.23
N VAL A 158 -13.25 29.19 -5.53
CA VAL A 158 -12.69 29.57 -6.83
C VAL A 158 -11.87 28.40 -7.37
N ILE A 159 -12.03 28.10 -8.65
CA ILE A 159 -11.36 26.98 -9.31
C ILE A 159 -10.62 27.51 -10.54
N PRO A 160 -9.30 27.27 -10.64
CA PRO A 160 -8.59 27.48 -11.88
C PRO A 160 -9.01 26.41 -12.89
N TYR A 161 -9.31 26.82 -14.11
CA TYR A 161 -9.63 25.92 -15.21
C TYR A 161 -9.03 26.44 -16.52
N GLU A 162 -8.78 25.54 -17.45
CA GLU A 162 -8.19 25.84 -18.75
C GLU A 162 -9.22 25.55 -19.85
N GLU A 163 -9.64 26.58 -20.58
CA GLU A 163 -10.64 26.45 -21.63
C GLU A 163 -10.06 25.83 -22.91
N THR A 164 -8.83 26.21 -23.33
CA THR A 164 -7.97 25.52 -24.32
C THR A 164 -6.62 26.26 -24.48
N GLY A 165 -5.52 25.53 -24.74
CA GLY A 165 -4.30 26.09 -25.37
C GLY A 165 -3.28 26.81 -24.49
N TRP A 166 -2.28 27.42 -25.14
CA TRP A 166 -0.98 27.91 -24.59
C TRP A 166 -1.05 29.20 -23.74
N TYR A 167 -2.22 29.57 -23.23
CA TYR A 167 -2.43 30.80 -22.44
C TYR A 167 -3.09 30.50 -21.10
N ASP A 168 -2.80 31.37 -20.12
CA ASP A 168 -3.11 31.23 -18.70
C ASP A 168 -4.53 30.74 -18.40
N GLY A 169 -4.64 29.88 -17.38
CA GLY A 169 -5.90 29.38 -16.87
C GLY A 169 -6.79 30.52 -16.33
N GLN A 170 -8.11 30.38 -16.52
CA GLN A 170 -9.10 31.29 -15.98
C GLN A 170 -9.56 30.84 -14.59
N MET A 171 -10.02 31.79 -13.78
CA MET A 171 -10.52 31.53 -12.44
C MET A 171 -12.04 31.60 -12.43
N TRP A 172 -12.67 30.46 -12.23
CA TRP A 172 -14.13 30.38 -12.11
C TRP A 172 -14.57 30.46 -10.66
N VAL A 173 -15.54 31.31 -10.35
CA VAL A 173 -16.13 31.44 -9.01
C VAL A 173 -17.40 30.60 -8.94
N LYS A 174 -17.43 29.62 -8.03
CA LYS A 174 -18.59 28.73 -7.85
C LYS A 174 -19.82 29.51 -7.38
N PRO A 175 -20.97 29.37 -8.07
CA PRO A 175 -22.26 29.79 -7.54
C PRO A 175 -22.53 29.15 -6.18
N PRO A 176 -23.24 29.86 -5.28
CA PRO A 176 -23.43 29.43 -3.89
C PRO A 176 -24.14 28.07 -3.79
N GLU A 177 -24.99 27.73 -4.75
CA GLU A 177 -25.68 26.44 -4.82
C GLU A 177 -24.68 25.28 -5.01
N ILE A 178 -23.82 25.38 -6.04
CA ILE A 178 -22.79 24.38 -6.38
C ILE A 178 -21.78 24.25 -5.25
N LEU A 179 -21.37 25.38 -4.67
CA LEU A 179 -20.47 25.38 -3.52
C LEU A 179 -21.07 24.67 -2.30
N ALA A 180 -22.38 24.83 -2.04
CA ALA A 180 -23.04 24.13 -0.94
C ALA A 180 -23.05 22.61 -1.16
N ARG A 181 -23.36 22.15 -2.38
CA ARG A 181 -23.29 20.72 -2.76
C ARG A 181 -21.89 20.16 -2.58
N ASP A 182 -20.88 20.83 -3.10
CA ASP A 182 -19.48 20.39 -3.00
C ASP A 182 -19.01 20.35 -1.55
N ARG A 183 -19.42 21.31 -0.72
CA ARG A 183 -19.08 21.33 0.71
C ARG A 183 -19.74 20.20 1.49
N LEU A 184 -20.96 19.83 1.16
CA LEU A 184 -21.62 18.65 1.71
C LEU A 184 -20.86 17.39 1.31
N LEU A 185 -20.58 17.21 0.01
CA LEU A 185 -19.83 16.06 -0.48
C LEU A 185 -18.43 15.96 0.15
N GLY A 186 -17.69 17.07 0.14
CA GLY A 186 -16.36 17.16 0.69
C GLY A 186 -16.33 16.90 2.20
N SER A 187 -17.30 17.44 2.96
CA SER A 187 -17.32 17.27 4.41
C SER A 187 -17.77 15.87 4.86
N TYR A 188 -18.74 15.27 4.18
CA TYR A 188 -19.27 13.96 4.58
C TYR A 188 -18.51 12.77 3.97
N LYS A 189 -17.92 12.90 2.79
CA LYS A 189 -17.20 11.81 2.11
C LYS A 189 -15.69 11.97 2.13
N VAL A 190 -15.17 13.16 1.81
CA VAL A 190 -13.72 13.34 1.62
C VAL A 190 -12.98 13.56 2.95
N LYS A 191 -13.48 14.44 3.83
CA LYS A 191 -12.84 14.71 5.14
C LYS A 191 -12.57 13.46 5.99
N PRO A 192 -13.50 12.51 6.18
CA PRO A 192 -13.21 11.32 6.98
C PRO A 192 -12.11 10.44 6.35
N VAL A 193 -12.09 10.33 5.02
CA VAL A 193 -11.06 9.59 4.28
C VAL A 193 -9.70 10.25 4.42
N VAL A 194 -9.60 11.56 4.21
CA VAL A 194 -8.35 12.31 4.39
C VAL A 194 -7.84 12.23 5.83
N LYS A 195 -8.74 12.29 6.82
CA LYS A 195 -8.37 12.14 8.24
C LYS A 195 -7.81 10.75 8.53
N LEU A 196 -8.44 9.70 8.00
CA LEU A 196 -7.95 8.33 8.12
C LEU A 196 -6.55 8.20 7.50
N LEU A 197 -6.37 8.69 6.27
CA LEU A 197 -5.09 8.65 5.57
C LEU A 197 -4.00 9.40 6.34
N LYS A 198 -4.31 10.61 6.86
CA LYS A 198 -3.39 11.37 7.71
C LYS A 198 -2.99 10.59 8.96
N GLN A 199 -3.94 9.96 9.65
CA GLN A 199 -3.65 9.14 10.82
C GLN A 199 -2.78 7.93 10.46
N THR A 200 -3.04 7.28 9.33
CA THR A 200 -2.21 6.15 8.87
C THR A 200 -0.81 6.57 8.49
N LEU A 201 -0.64 7.77 7.91
CA LEU A 201 0.68 8.32 7.57
C LEU A 201 1.48 8.67 8.83
N VAL A 202 0.84 9.32 9.81
CA VAL A 202 1.46 9.60 11.11
C VAL A 202 1.81 8.31 11.86
N GLY A 203 0.90 7.34 11.89
CA GLY A 203 1.13 6.04 12.52
C GLY A 203 2.27 5.25 11.85
N THR A 204 2.30 5.22 10.53
CA THR A 204 3.38 4.56 9.76
C THR A 204 4.71 5.27 9.95
N GLY A 205 4.72 6.61 9.98
CA GLY A 205 5.91 7.41 10.27
C GLY A 205 6.46 7.17 11.67
N ALA A 206 5.59 7.16 12.69
CA ALA A 206 5.98 6.83 14.06
C ALA A 206 6.54 5.40 14.16
N LEU A 207 5.90 4.44 13.49
CA LEU A 207 6.35 3.05 13.44
C LEU A 207 7.70 2.90 12.73
N LEU A 208 7.94 3.66 11.65
CA LEU A 208 9.24 3.70 10.97
C LEU A 208 10.35 4.20 11.88
N VAL A 209 10.11 5.32 12.57
CA VAL A 209 11.08 5.87 13.54
C VAL A 209 11.35 4.86 14.67
N ALA A 210 10.30 4.24 15.21
CA ALA A 210 10.45 3.20 16.23
C ALA A 210 11.24 2.00 15.73
N ALA A 211 10.99 1.54 14.49
CA ALA A 211 11.69 0.41 13.89
C ALA A 211 13.18 0.70 13.63
N VAL A 212 13.51 1.91 13.17
CA VAL A 212 14.90 2.35 12.98
C VAL A 212 15.62 2.46 14.33
N SER A 213 14.98 3.09 15.33
CA SER A 213 15.51 3.14 16.70
C SER A 213 15.76 1.73 17.24
N LEU A 214 14.78 0.84 17.14
CA LEU A 214 14.91 -0.54 17.58
C LEU A 214 16.04 -1.27 16.84
N PHE A 215 16.21 -1.04 15.54
CA PHE A 215 17.32 -1.61 14.78
C PHE A 215 18.69 -1.16 15.31
N THR A 216 18.83 0.12 15.68
CA THR A 216 20.08 0.61 16.30
C THR A 216 20.33 0.00 17.69
N PHE A 217 19.29 -0.13 18.51
CA PHE A 217 19.35 -0.73 19.85
C PHE A 217 19.30 -2.26 19.88
N ALA A 218 19.05 -2.93 18.75
CA ALA A 218 19.11 -4.38 18.66
C ALA A 218 20.58 -4.84 18.75
N THR A 219 21.50 -4.08 18.15
CA THR A 219 22.93 -4.42 18.13
C THR A 219 23.55 -4.69 19.51
N PRO A 220 23.35 -3.86 20.55
CA PRO A 220 23.88 -4.13 21.88
C PRO A 220 23.10 -5.22 22.62
N VAL A 221 21.81 -5.39 22.31
CA VAL A 221 20.92 -6.36 22.98
C VAL A 221 21.21 -7.78 22.52
N GLU A 222 21.36 -8.03 21.21
CA GLU A 222 21.76 -9.35 20.72
C GLU A 222 23.13 -9.75 21.25
N ASP A 223 24.09 -8.82 21.28
CA ASP A 223 25.42 -9.07 21.82
C ASP A 223 25.37 -9.36 23.33
N PHE A 224 24.50 -8.68 24.07
CA PHE A 224 24.27 -8.93 25.49
C PHE A 224 23.62 -10.31 25.74
N ILE A 225 22.58 -10.66 24.98
CA ILE A 225 21.90 -11.96 25.07
C ILE A 225 22.88 -13.08 24.70
N GLN A 226 23.60 -12.97 23.59
CA GLN A 226 24.60 -13.97 23.21
C GLN A 226 25.67 -14.10 24.30
N LYS A 227 26.22 -12.99 24.81
CA LYS A 227 27.22 -13.05 25.89
C LYS A 227 26.67 -13.62 27.19
N THR A 228 25.39 -13.44 27.51
CA THR A 228 24.81 -13.92 28.77
C THR A 228 24.43 -15.40 28.67
N PHE A 229 23.74 -15.81 27.59
CA PHE A 229 23.28 -17.18 27.39
C PHE A 229 24.36 -18.14 26.87
N VAL A 230 25.35 -17.68 26.09
CA VAL A 230 26.50 -18.51 25.69
C VAL A 230 27.50 -18.67 26.83
N LYS A 231 27.63 -17.67 27.72
CA LYS A 231 28.48 -17.77 28.92
C LYS A 231 27.91 -18.69 30.00
N GLU A 232 26.60 -18.89 30.05
CA GLU A 232 25.96 -19.88 30.94
C GLU A 232 26.01 -21.33 30.43
N ASN A 233 26.43 -21.59 29.19
CA ASN A 233 26.66 -22.95 28.69
C ASN A 233 28.16 -23.28 28.53
N PRO A 234 28.93 -23.51 29.60
CA PRO A 234 30.18 -24.25 29.50
C PRO A 234 29.90 -25.75 29.52
N SER A 235 29.07 -26.25 28.59
CA SER A 235 28.99 -27.69 28.30
C SER A 235 29.34 -27.87 26.83
N ASN A 236 30.65 -27.94 26.51
CA ASN A 236 31.21 -29.14 25.89
C ASN A 236 32.75 -29.20 25.93
N VAL A 237 33.39 -28.59 26.93
CA VAL A 237 34.86 -28.74 27.13
C VAL A 237 35.22 -29.65 28.31
N SER A 238 34.24 -30.13 29.09
CA SER A 238 34.50 -31.01 30.26
C SER A 238 34.01 -32.46 30.12
N SER A 239 33.40 -32.85 28.99
CA SER A 239 32.88 -34.23 28.80
C SER A 239 33.85 -35.17 28.08
N SER A 240 34.89 -34.66 27.40
CA SER A 240 35.95 -35.51 26.83
C SER A 240 37.04 -35.84 27.85
N LYS A 241 37.45 -34.88 28.69
CA LYS A 241 38.57 -35.05 29.63
C LYS A 241 38.24 -35.95 30.83
N ILE A 242 36.99 -35.96 31.28
CA ILE A 242 36.54 -36.81 32.40
C ILE A 242 36.39 -38.27 31.96
N ASN A 243 35.86 -38.53 30.76
CA ASN A 243 35.72 -39.89 30.25
C ASN A 243 37.08 -40.56 29.99
N THR A 244 38.08 -39.85 29.45
CA THR A 244 39.42 -40.45 29.27
C THR A 244 40.10 -40.71 30.61
N LYS A 245 39.98 -39.80 31.59
CA LYS A 245 40.61 -39.94 32.92
C LYS A 245 39.96 -41.05 33.76
N VAL A 246 38.66 -41.26 33.63
CA VAL A 246 37.94 -42.37 34.29
C VAL A 246 38.26 -43.71 33.64
N ASN A 247 38.40 -43.77 32.31
CA ASN A 247 38.83 -45.00 31.63
C ASN A 247 40.29 -45.36 31.95
N LEU A 248 41.21 -44.38 32.01
CA LEU A 248 42.60 -44.63 32.39
C LEU A 248 42.74 -45.19 33.81
N ARG A 249 41.94 -44.65 34.76
CA ARG A 249 41.93 -45.13 36.15
C ARG A 249 41.32 -46.52 36.30
N LYS A 250 40.39 -46.91 35.43
CA LYS A 250 39.81 -48.27 35.40
C LYS A 250 40.79 -49.29 34.83
N GLU A 251 41.53 -48.93 33.78
CA GLU A 251 42.59 -49.77 33.21
C GLU A 251 43.78 -49.95 34.19
N GLU A 252 44.13 -48.92 34.98
CA GLU A 252 45.13 -49.04 36.04
C GLU A 252 44.68 -49.92 37.22
N LEU A 253 43.40 -49.86 37.61
CA LEU A 253 42.85 -50.71 38.68
C LEU A 253 42.68 -52.18 38.27
N LEU A 254 42.58 -52.46 36.97
CA LEU A 254 42.58 -53.83 36.42
C LEU A 254 44.00 -54.42 36.26
N ARG A 255 45.05 -53.62 36.50
CA ARG A 255 46.46 -54.07 36.44
C ARG A 255 47.14 -54.15 37.82
N LEU A 256 46.39 -54.51 38.86
CA LEU A 256 47.04 -54.92 40.11
C LEU A 256 47.84 -56.22 39.85
N PRO A 257 49.11 -56.28 40.26
CA PRO A 257 49.91 -57.50 40.12
C PRO A 257 49.33 -58.57 41.04
N VAL A 258 48.90 -59.69 40.44
CA VAL A 258 48.71 -60.96 41.15
C VAL A 258 50.08 -61.39 41.65
N ARG A 259 50.41 -60.99 42.88
CA ARG A 259 51.51 -61.55 43.66
C ARG A 259 50.90 -62.58 44.61
N SER A 260 50.78 -63.81 44.11
CA SER A 260 50.60 -64.99 44.94
C SER A 260 51.91 -65.24 45.69
N GLU A 261 51.83 -65.17 47.01
CA GLU A 261 52.88 -65.64 47.90
C GLU A 261 52.64 -67.10 48.29
N VAL A 262 53.76 -67.83 48.41
CA VAL A 262 54.01 -68.98 49.30
C VAL A 262 53.59 -70.39 48.84
N GLY A 263 54.60 -71.26 48.68
CA GLY A 263 54.43 -72.72 48.66
C GLY A 263 55.70 -73.54 48.37
N ARG A 264 56.55 -73.71 49.40
CA ARG A 264 57.66 -74.68 49.58
C ARG A 264 59.03 -74.40 48.96
#